data_AF-A0A0F8YFF9-F1
#
_entry.id   AF-A0A0F8YFF9-F1
#
_cell.length_a   1.000
_cell.length_b   1.000
_cell.length_c   1.000
_cell.angle_alpha   90.00
_cell.angle_beta   90.00
_cell.angle_gamma   90.00
#
_symmetry.space_group_name_H-M   'P 1'
#
loop_
_entity.id
_entity.type
_entity.pdbx_description
1 polymer ?
#
loop_
_entity_poly.entity_id
_entity_poly.type
_entity_poly.pdbx_seq_one_letter_code
_entity_poly.pdbx_strand_id
1 'polypeptide(L)'
;MAKRSTRTTLVDEDGNLINAANPLDVVTGPPGGLEVVQPTHDDLNCNANIQYEDADVTTERPLPVDPGFVLDAFGRQRITQPLTVFDSKQIFDNQPRFWDETEGLLDFTSTHSVLTASTVISYDAGATGGTFTRQSFMRFNYQPGKSQLIMMTGILRKSGSPLAQIGYFDDDNGLFFETNTEDVTGVVLRSGVSGSTVDTRVVQANWNLDVMDGSGVSGITLDWSKTQIFVIDFEWLGVGTARMGVFAHGEIHYVHQFRNANVLDVVYMSTPNLPCRYQLTAGAFEA
;
A
#
# COMPACT_ATOMS: atom_id res chain seq x y z
N MET A 1 5.51 -16.03 72.33
CA MET A 1 6.69 -16.24 71.45
C MET A 1 6.42 -15.46 70.16
N ALA A 2 7.07 -14.31 69.94
CA ALA A 2 6.85 -13.45 68.77
C ALA A 2 8.19 -13.16 68.08
N LYS A 3 8.26 -13.45 66.78
CA LYS A 3 9.44 -13.30 65.91
C LYS A 3 9.69 -11.82 65.62
N ARG A 4 10.94 -11.37 65.80
CA ARG A 4 11.43 -10.04 65.36
C ARG A 4 11.70 -10.08 63.84
N SER A 5 11.18 -9.08 63.12
CA SER A 5 11.48 -8.81 61.71
C SER A 5 12.81 -8.04 61.59
N THR A 6 13.71 -8.50 60.73
CA THR A 6 14.99 -7.84 60.45
C THR A 6 14.82 -6.91 59.25
N ARG A 7 15.07 -5.60 59.43
CA ARG A 7 15.02 -4.59 58.36
C ARG A 7 16.42 -4.46 57.76
N THR A 8 16.59 -4.78 56.48
CA THR A 8 17.86 -4.56 55.76
C THR A 8 17.92 -3.10 55.31
N THR A 9 18.97 -2.39 55.74
CA THR A 9 19.24 -1.01 55.33
C THR A 9 20.24 -1.03 54.18
N LEU A 10 19.91 -0.39 53.06
CA LEU A 10 20.82 -0.26 51.92
C LEU A 10 21.70 0.99 52.13
N VAL A 11 23.00 0.82 51.91
CA VAL A 11 24.03 1.88 51.95
C VAL A 11 24.73 1.91 50.61
N ASP A 12 25.20 3.09 50.18
CA ASP A 12 26.04 3.23 48.99
C ASP A 12 27.49 2.79 49.26
N GLU A 13 28.34 2.84 48.22
CA GLU A 13 29.74 2.41 48.27
C GLU A 13 30.62 3.26 49.21
N ASP A 14 30.14 4.44 49.60
CA ASP A 14 30.79 5.35 50.55
C ASP A 14 30.18 5.28 51.97
N GLY A 15 29.19 4.40 52.18
CA GLY A 15 28.60 4.11 53.50
C GLY A 15 27.49 5.06 53.95
N ASN A 16 26.89 5.85 53.05
CA ASN A 16 25.78 6.73 53.39
C ASN A 16 24.43 6.00 53.33
N LEU A 17 23.51 6.38 54.23
CA LEU A 17 22.18 5.78 54.33
C LEU A 17 21.27 6.26 53.20
N ILE A 18 20.78 5.32 52.39
CA ILE A 18 19.85 5.63 51.30
C ILE A 18 18.43 5.74 51.89
N ASN A 19 17.95 6.97 52.09
CA ASN A 19 16.66 7.22 52.72
C ASN A 19 15.54 7.16 51.67
N ALA A 20 14.79 6.05 51.62
CA ALA A 20 13.66 5.91 50.70
C ALA A 20 12.45 6.72 51.21
N ALA A 21 12.31 7.97 50.75
CA ALA A 21 11.09 8.76 50.91
C ALA A 21 10.88 9.74 49.73
N ASN A 22 9.75 9.54 49.03
CA ASN A 22 9.10 10.33 47.98
C ASN A 22 9.61 10.30 46.52
N PRO A 23 8.67 10.22 45.54
CA PRO A 23 8.95 10.33 44.12
C PRO A 23 8.97 11.81 43.71
N LEU A 24 9.74 12.15 42.66
CA LEU A 24 10.02 13.49 42.13
C LEU A 24 11.26 14.15 42.74
N ASP A 25 12.44 13.64 42.36
CA ASP A 25 13.62 14.50 42.20
C ASP A 25 14.10 14.38 40.75
N VAL A 26 13.90 15.46 40.00
CA VAL A 26 14.50 15.64 38.67
C VAL A 26 15.96 15.96 38.90
N VAL A 27 16.82 14.94 38.79
CA VAL A 27 18.27 15.15 38.71
C VAL A 27 18.56 15.74 37.34
N THR A 28 18.76 17.06 37.28
CA THR A 28 19.28 17.74 36.09
C THR A 28 20.76 17.41 35.92
N GLY A 29 21.04 16.33 35.19
CA GLY A 29 22.38 16.07 34.65
C GLY A 29 22.71 17.03 33.49
N PRO A 30 23.99 17.16 33.10
CA PRO A 30 24.41 17.96 31.94
C PRO A 30 23.68 17.44 30.68
N PRO A 31 23.58 18.22 29.58
CA PRO A 31 22.72 17.89 28.44
C PRO A 31 23.24 16.64 27.71
N GLY A 32 22.93 15.47 28.27
CA GLY A 32 22.99 14.20 27.61
C GLY A 32 21.87 14.23 26.60
N GLY A 33 22.22 14.32 25.33
CA GLY A 33 21.26 14.09 24.26
C GLY A 33 20.48 12.82 24.59
N LEU A 34 19.16 12.89 24.47
CA LEU A 34 18.33 11.71 24.46
C LEU A 34 18.80 10.87 23.26
N GLU A 35 19.72 9.95 23.50
CA GLU A 35 20.10 8.97 22.51
C GLU A 35 18.91 8.02 22.40
N VAL A 36 18.04 8.33 21.44
CA VAL A 36 17.06 7.38 20.94
C VAL A 36 17.87 6.27 20.28
N VAL A 37 18.29 5.29 21.07
CA VAL A 37 18.84 4.04 20.57
C VAL A 37 17.71 3.39 19.79
N GLN A 38 17.67 3.60 18.48
CA GLN A 38 16.75 2.90 17.60
C GLN A 38 17.14 1.42 17.66
N PRO A 39 16.32 0.53 18.24
CA PRO A 39 16.66 -0.88 18.18
C PRO A 39 16.53 -1.31 16.72
N THR A 40 17.66 -1.64 16.09
CA THR A 40 17.69 -2.34 14.80
C THR A 40 17.15 -3.75 15.06
N HIS A 41 15.83 -3.92 14.96
CA HIS A 41 15.25 -5.25 14.87
C HIS A 41 15.36 -5.70 13.42
N ASP A 42 16.12 -6.76 13.20
CA ASP A 42 16.14 -7.45 11.92
C ASP A 42 14.90 -8.35 11.87
N ASP A 43 13.92 -7.96 11.06
CA ASP A 43 12.73 -8.77 10.80
C ASP A 43 13.07 -9.87 9.77
N LEU A 44 12.86 -11.14 10.14
CA LEU A 44 13.00 -12.26 9.22
C LEU A 44 11.65 -12.59 8.57
N ASN A 45 11.47 -12.10 7.35
CA ASN A 45 10.24 -12.32 6.59
C ASN A 45 10.51 -13.27 5.41
N CYS A 46 9.79 -14.39 5.36
CA CYS A 46 9.88 -15.34 4.25
C CYS A 46 8.49 -15.65 3.70
N ASN A 47 8.40 -15.81 2.39
CA ASN A 47 7.22 -16.37 1.73
C ASN A 47 7.62 -17.74 1.18
N ALA A 48 6.91 -18.79 1.60
CA ALA A 48 6.97 -20.10 1.00
C ALA A 48 5.56 -20.69 1.00
N ASN A 49 5.06 -21.09 -0.17
CA ASN A 49 3.82 -21.85 -0.27
C ASN A 49 4.15 -23.32 0.04
N ILE A 50 3.85 -23.76 1.26
CA ILE A 50 4.13 -25.13 1.72
C ILE A 50 2.80 -25.86 1.86
N GLN A 51 2.50 -26.77 0.93
CA GLN A 51 1.32 -27.64 1.00
C GLN A 51 1.66 -28.92 1.77
N TYR A 52 0.87 -29.26 2.80
CA TYR A 52 0.90 -30.56 3.48
C TYR A 52 -0.55 -31.05 3.72
N GLU A 53 -0.81 -32.33 3.45
CA GLU A 53 -2.07 -33.01 3.83
C GLU A 53 -2.01 -33.49 5.29
N ASP A 54 -3.07 -33.14 6.04
CA ASP A 54 -3.55 -33.51 7.39
C ASP A 54 -2.59 -33.91 8.53
N ALA A 55 -2.70 -33.16 9.64
CA ALA A 55 -2.81 -33.72 10.99
C ALA A 55 -3.52 -32.75 11.97
N ASP A 56 -4.58 -33.27 12.60
CA ASP A 56 -5.43 -32.71 13.65
C ASP A 56 -4.67 -32.24 14.91
N VAL A 57 -4.96 -31.03 15.43
CA VAL A 57 -4.67 -30.63 16.81
C VAL A 57 -5.78 -29.71 17.35
N THR A 58 -6.70 -30.30 18.10
CA THR A 58 -7.52 -29.60 19.09
C THR A 58 -6.67 -29.14 20.28
N THR A 59 -6.75 -27.86 20.66
CA THR A 59 -7.05 -27.33 22.02
C THR A 59 -6.61 -25.87 22.14
N GLU A 60 -7.53 -24.92 21.99
CA GLU A 60 -7.23 -23.51 22.28
C GLU A 60 -7.43 -23.20 23.76
N ARG A 61 -6.31 -22.93 24.45
CA ARG A 61 -6.31 -22.15 25.70
C ARG A 61 -6.50 -20.68 25.33
N PRO A 62 -7.39 -19.91 25.99
CA PRO A 62 -7.51 -18.48 25.74
C PRO A 62 -6.19 -17.80 26.13
N LEU A 63 -5.49 -17.25 25.14
CA LEU A 63 -4.30 -16.44 25.36
C LEU A 63 -4.71 -15.09 25.96
N PRO A 64 -3.97 -14.56 26.95
CA PRO A 64 -4.17 -13.21 27.44
C PRO A 64 -4.07 -12.21 26.29
N VAL A 65 -5.01 -11.28 26.21
CA VAL A 65 -5.01 -10.20 25.20
C VAL A 65 -3.86 -9.26 25.53
N ASP A 66 -2.72 -9.48 24.88
CA ASP A 66 -1.54 -8.62 24.91
C ASP A 66 -1.93 -7.23 24.37
N PRO A 67 -1.55 -6.10 25.00
CA PRO A 67 -1.77 -4.76 24.46
C PRO A 67 -1.15 -4.66 23.06
N GLY A 68 -2.02 -4.81 22.05
CA GLY A 68 -1.67 -5.32 20.74
C GLY A 68 -0.52 -4.60 20.04
N PHE A 69 0.36 -5.40 19.41
CA PHE A 69 1.26 -5.14 18.29
C PHE A 69 2.15 -3.88 18.27
N VAL A 70 1.97 -2.93 19.18
CA VAL A 70 2.66 -1.63 19.23
C VAL A 70 3.98 -1.75 20.00
N LEU A 71 4.04 -2.65 20.99
CA LEU A 71 5.24 -2.93 21.78
C LEU A 71 5.90 -4.24 21.32
N ASP A 72 7.23 -4.27 21.28
CA ASP A 72 7.99 -5.50 21.09
C ASP A 72 7.99 -6.37 22.37
N ALA A 73 8.57 -7.57 22.28
CA ALA A 73 8.65 -8.51 23.41
C ALA A 73 9.47 -7.97 24.62
N PHE A 74 10.14 -6.83 24.47
CA PHE A 74 10.88 -6.14 25.52
C PHE A 74 10.18 -4.84 25.97
N GLY A 75 8.93 -4.61 25.56
CA GLY A 75 8.14 -3.43 25.95
C GLY A 75 8.54 -2.13 25.24
N ARG A 76 9.30 -2.20 24.14
CA ARG A 76 9.71 -1.03 23.35
C ARG A 76 8.73 -0.79 22.20
N GLN A 77 8.39 0.48 21.95
CA GLN A 77 7.52 0.83 20.83
C GLN A 77 8.21 0.50 19.50
N ARG A 78 7.51 -0.24 18.64
CA ARG A 78 7.96 -0.49 17.27
C ARG A 78 7.72 0.77 16.45
N ILE A 79 8.76 1.24 15.76
CA ILE A 79 8.71 2.40 14.87
C ILE A 79 9.04 1.92 13.46
N THR A 80 8.24 2.36 12.49
CA THR A 80 8.54 2.17 11.06
C THR A 80 9.02 3.51 10.48
N GLN A 81 10.11 3.48 9.73
CA GLN A 81 10.57 4.61 8.92
C GLN A 81 10.30 4.31 7.45
N PRO A 82 9.22 4.86 6.85
CA PRO A 82 8.94 4.67 5.44
C PRO A 82 10.10 5.21 4.59
N LEU A 83 10.57 4.41 3.64
CA LEU A 83 11.58 4.82 2.66
C LEU A 83 10.91 5.01 1.29
N THR A 84 11.07 6.20 0.72
CA THR A 84 10.66 6.46 -0.66
C THR A 84 11.61 5.77 -1.62
N VAL A 85 11.15 4.71 -2.28
CA VAL A 85 11.93 3.96 -3.29
C VAL A 85 11.85 4.56 -4.69
N PHE A 86 10.83 5.38 -4.95
CA PHE A 86 10.62 6.04 -6.24
C PHE A 86 9.89 7.36 -6.06
N ASP A 87 10.34 8.37 -6.80
CA ASP A 87 9.70 9.67 -6.89
C ASP A 87 9.94 10.22 -8.30
N SER A 88 8.87 10.66 -8.95
CA SER A 88 8.92 11.21 -10.30
C SER A 88 7.97 12.39 -10.40
N LYS A 89 8.50 13.53 -10.84
CA LYS A 89 7.75 14.77 -11.03
C LYS A 89 7.94 15.28 -12.45
N GLN A 90 6.86 15.64 -13.14
CA GLN A 90 6.91 16.08 -14.54
C GLN A 90 7.00 17.60 -14.66
N ILE A 91 7.86 18.24 -13.86
CA ILE A 91 7.95 19.71 -13.79
C ILE A 91 8.48 20.29 -15.10
N PHE A 92 9.50 19.67 -15.68
CA PHE A 92 10.21 20.21 -16.86
C PHE A 92 10.00 19.38 -18.12
N ASP A 93 9.74 18.09 -17.99
CA ASP A 93 9.54 17.14 -19.10
C ASP A 93 8.64 15.97 -18.66
N ASN A 94 8.37 15.06 -19.59
CA ASN A 94 7.69 13.79 -19.34
C ASN A 94 8.59 12.72 -18.70
N GLN A 95 9.73 13.09 -18.11
CA GLN A 95 10.65 12.18 -17.41
C GLN A 95 11.07 10.94 -18.23
N PRO A 96 11.63 11.11 -19.45
CA PRO A 96 11.91 10.03 -20.40
C PRO A 96 13.00 9.04 -19.92
N ARG A 97 13.71 9.35 -18.82
CA ARG A 97 14.67 8.42 -18.20
C ARG A 97 14.02 7.45 -17.22
N PHE A 98 12.86 7.81 -16.68
CA PHE A 98 12.14 6.99 -15.71
C PHE A 98 10.97 6.26 -16.34
N TRP A 99 10.38 6.84 -17.39
CA TRP A 99 9.19 6.33 -18.04
C TRP A 99 9.46 5.94 -19.48
N ASP A 100 8.98 4.75 -19.81
CA ASP A 100 8.85 4.23 -21.16
C ASP A 100 7.45 4.54 -21.69
N GLU A 101 7.36 4.84 -22.97
CA GLU A 101 6.11 5.08 -23.69
C GLU A 101 6.09 4.19 -24.94
N THR A 102 5.13 3.27 -24.98
CA THR A 102 4.96 2.31 -26.08
C THR A 102 3.55 2.41 -26.64
N GLU A 103 3.45 2.47 -27.97
CA GLU A 103 2.19 2.50 -28.71
C GLU A 103 1.98 1.15 -29.41
N GLY A 104 0.86 0.47 -29.12
CA GLY A 104 0.52 -0.81 -29.74
C GLY A 104 -0.03 -0.67 -31.16
N LEU A 105 -0.72 0.43 -31.45
CA LEU A 105 -1.21 0.82 -32.78
C LEU A 105 -1.09 2.35 -32.91
N LEU A 106 -0.89 2.81 -34.14
CA LEU A 106 -0.80 4.24 -34.48
C LEU A 106 -2.18 4.86 -34.24
N ASP A 107 -2.23 5.94 -33.45
CA ASP A 107 -3.35 6.90 -33.27
C ASP A 107 -3.30 7.58 -31.89
N PHE A 108 -2.35 7.20 -31.04
CA PHE A 108 -2.10 7.84 -29.77
C PHE A 108 -1.10 9.00 -29.88
N THR A 109 -1.20 9.94 -28.95
CA THR A 109 -0.26 11.03 -28.78
C THR A 109 0.01 11.24 -27.30
N SER A 110 1.27 11.42 -26.92
CA SER A 110 1.69 11.81 -25.58
C SER A 110 2.29 13.21 -25.60
N THR A 111 1.66 14.15 -24.89
CA THR A 111 2.10 15.55 -24.87
C THR A 111 2.30 16.04 -23.44
N HIS A 112 3.53 16.45 -23.13
CA HIS A 112 3.88 17.09 -21.87
C HIS A 112 3.49 18.57 -21.84
N SER A 113 3.09 19.04 -20.66
CA SER A 113 2.83 20.45 -20.38
C SER A 113 3.57 20.89 -19.12
N VAL A 114 4.52 21.83 -19.29
CA VAL A 114 5.22 22.50 -18.18
C VAL A 114 4.29 23.32 -17.28
N LEU A 115 3.19 23.85 -17.82
CA LEU A 115 2.24 24.69 -17.06
C LEU A 115 1.43 23.88 -16.06
N THR A 116 1.13 22.63 -16.41
CA THR A 116 0.35 21.72 -15.56
C THR A 116 1.21 20.63 -14.91
N ALA A 117 2.51 20.60 -15.21
CA ALA A 117 3.45 19.55 -14.81
C ALA A 117 2.89 18.14 -15.03
N SER A 118 2.29 17.91 -16.21
CA SER A 118 1.59 16.68 -16.53
C SER A 118 1.79 16.26 -17.98
N THR A 119 1.54 14.99 -18.27
CA THR A 119 1.52 14.44 -19.62
C THR A 119 0.11 14.00 -19.94
N VAL A 120 -0.40 14.46 -21.08
CA VAL A 120 -1.72 14.10 -21.59
C VAL A 120 -1.53 13.04 -22.66
N ILE A 121 -2.14 11.88 -22.42
CA ILE A 121 -2.28 10.81 -23.42
C ILE A 121 -3.65 11.02 -24.08
N SER A 122 -3.66 11.14 -25.39
CA SER A 122 -4.89 11.24 -26.19
C SER A 122 -4.83 10.29 -27.38
N TYR A 123 -5.98 9.98 -27.93
CA TYR A 123 -6.14 9.21 -29.16
C TYR A 123 -7.24 9.84 -30.02
N ASP A 124 -7.23 9.59 -31.33
CA ASP A 124 -8.30 10.06 -32.21
C ASP A 124 -9.63 9.35 -31.88
N ALA A 125 -10.73 10.08 -31.82
CA ALA A 125 -12.04 9.53 -31.44
C ALA A 125 -12.56 8.47 -32.43
N GLY A 126 -12.02 8.44 -33.65
CA GLY A 126 -12.29 7.42 -34.65
C GLY A 126 -11.40 6.17 -34.54
N ALA A 127 -10.39 6.16 -33.67
CA ALA A 127 -9.48 5.02 -33.52
C ALA A 127 -10.22 3.82 -32.93
N THR A 128 -10.14 2.68 -33.63
CA THR A 128 -10.72 1.41 -33.20
C THR A 128 -9.61 0.42 -32.91
N GLY A 129 -9.43 0.07 -31.64
CA GLY A 129 -8.37 -0.81 -31.20
C GLY A 129 -7.03 -0.08 -31.04
N GLY A 130 -6.23 -0.52 -30.08
CA GLY A 130 -4.90 0.03 -29.79
C GLY A 130 -4.75 0.37 -28.32
N THR A 131 -3.54 0.20 -27.82
CA THR A 131 -3.17 0.46 -26.42
C THR A 131 -1.95 1.35 -26.39
N PHE A 132 -2.01 2.43 -25.61
CA PHE A 132 -0.87 3.22 -25.23
C PHE A 132 -0.50 2.91 -23.80
N THR A 133 0.76 2.51 -23.60
CA THR A 133 1.29 2.17 -22.29
C THR A 133 2.42 3.11 -21.93
N ARG A 134 2.24 3.81 -20.80
CA ARG A 134 3.28 4.59 -20.15
C ARG A 134 3.65 3.95 -18.82
N GLN A 135 4.85 3.40 -18.70
CA GLN A 135 5.27 2.63 -17.53
C GLN A 135 6.66 3.00 -17.04
N SER A 136 6.97 2.77 -15.77
CA SER A 136 8.34 2.94 -15.28
C SER A 136 9.27 1.86 -15.85
N PHE A 137 10.49 2.23 -16.24
CA PHE A 137 11.53 1.24 -16.58
C PHE A 137 11.86 0.36 -15.39
N MET A 138 11.92 0.97 -14.21
CA MET A 138 12.16 0.27 -12.98
C MET A 138 10.93 -0.52 -12.56
N ARG A 139 11.16 -1.78 -12.21
CA ARG A 139 10.23 -2.61 -11.45
C ARG A 139 10.70 -2.59 -10.00
N PHE A 140 9.78 -2.42 -9.07
CA PHE A 140 10.16 -2.15 -7.67
C PHE A 140 10.11 -3.43 -6.87
N ASN A 141 11.21 -3.76 -6.20
CA ASN A 141 11.27 -4.95 -5.36
C ASN A 141 10.40 -4.78 -4.11
N TYR A 142 9.39 -5.64 -3.99
CA TYR A 142 8.64 -5.80 -2.76
C TYR A 142 9.54 -6.35 -1.66
N GLN A 143 9.41 -5.82 -0.45
CA GLN A 143 10.12 -6.31 0.74
C GLN A 143 9.14 -7.15 1.57
N PRO A 144 9.29 -8.49 1.59
CA PRO A 144 8.49 -9.37 2.45
C PRO A 144 8.34 -8.83 3.87
N GLY A 145 7.11 -8.86 4.39
CA GLY A 145 6.74 -8.39 5.73
C GLY A 145 6.69 -6.87 5.92
N LYS A 146 6.80 -6.10 4.84
CA LYS A 146 6.44 -4.67 4.81
C LYS A 146 5.30 -4.45 3.82
N SER A 147 4.38 -3.54 4.13
CA SER A 147 3.43 -3.11 3.11
C SER A 147 4.12 -2.21 2.09
N GLN A 148 3.63 -2.21 0.86
CA GLN A 148 4.10 -1.31 -0.18
C GLN A 148 2.99 -0.31 -0.47
N LEU A 149 3.30 0.97 -0.26
CA LEU A 149 2.43 2.10 -0.52
C LEU A 149 2.80 2.75 -1.85
N ILE A 150 1.83 2.84 -2.76
CA ILE A 150 1.93 3.51 -4.04
C ILE A 150 0.92 4.63 -4.08
N MET A 151 1.39 5.83 -4.46
CA MET A 151 0.56 7.00 -4.69
C MET A 151 0.80 7.50 -6.11
N MET A 152 -0.27 7.61 -6.88
CA MET A 152 -0.21 8.04 -8.28
C MET A 152 -1.28 9.09 -8.54
N THR A 153 -0.96 10.09 -9.35
CA THR A 153 -1.87 11.19 -9.63
C THR A 153 -2.34 11.12 -11.07
N GLY A 154 -3.63 11.31 -11.30
CA GLY A 154 -4.17 11.33 -12.65
C GLY A 154 -5.62 11.74 -12.71
N ILE A 155 -6.13 11.88 -13.93
CA ILE A 155 -7.56 11.98 -14.20
C ILE A 155 -7.93 10.69 -14.92
N LEU A 156 -8.75 9.86 -14.29
CA LEU A 156 -9.14 8.58 -14.88
C LEU A 156 -10.08 8.80 -16.08
N ARG A 157 -10.91 9.85 -16.03
CA ARG A 157 -11.90 10.14 -17.08
C ARG A 157 -12.07 11.62 -17.38
N LYS A 158 -11.14 12.20 -18.15
CA LYS A 158 -11.21 13.62 -18.52
C LYS A 158 -12.29 13.92 -19.58
N SER A 159 -12.42 13.07 -20.58
CA SER A 159 -13.37 13.21 -21.69
C SER A 159 -13.53 11.90 -22.44
N GLY A 160 -14.72 11.63 -22.99
CA GLY A 160 -15.04 10.37 -23.66
C GLY A 160 -15.19 9.20 -22.69
N SER A 161 -15.08 8.01 -23.24
CA SER A 161 -15.20 6.73 -22.52
C SER A 161 -14.10 5.75 -22.97
N PRO A 162 -12.80 6.07 -22.79
CA PRO A 162 -11.75 5.09 -23.00
C PRO A 162 -11.68 4.07 -21.87
N LEU A 163 -11.06 2.92 -22.15
CA LEU A 163 -10.49 2.13 -21.07
C LEU A 163 -9.20 2.82 -20.60
N ALA A 164 -9.27 3.49 -19.46
CA ALA A 164 -8.14 4.13 -18.81
C ALA A 164 -7.78 3.36 -17.54
N GLN A 165 -6.50 3.08 -17.35
CA GLN A 165 -5.99 2.29 -16.23
C GLN A 165 -4.82 3.02 -15.58
N ILE A 166 -4.83 3.08 -14.25
CA ILE A 166 -3.75 3.69 -13.44
C ILE A 166 -3.46 2.79 -12.25
N GLY A 167 -2.18 2.45 -12.07
CA GLY A 167 -1.78 1.70 -10.89
C GLY A 167 -0.42 1.04 -11.01
N TYR A 168 -0.30 -0.07 -10.31
CA TYR A 168 0.93 -0.84 -10.13
C TYR A 168 0.74 -2.23 -10.76
N PHE A 169 1.01 -2.32 -12.07
CA PHE A 169 0.63 -3.49 -12.87
C PHE A 169 1.46 -3.65 -14.14
N ASP A 170 1.43 -4.87 -14.67
CA ASP A 170 1.84 -5.22 -16.02
C ASP A 170 0.77 -6.06 -16.75
N ASP A 171 1.18 -6.80 -17.78
CA ASP A 171 0.28 -7.58 -18.63
C ASP A 171 -0.25 -8.83 -17.92
N ASP A 172 0.46 -9.32 -16.89
CA ASP A 172 0.15 -10.57 -16.21
C ASP A 172 -0.32 -10.34 -14.77
N ASN A 173 0.12 -9.28 -14.09
CA ASN A 173 -0.16 -9.06 -12.67
C ASN A 173 -0.38 -7.59 -12.34
N GLY A 174 -1.18 -7.32 -11.30
CA GLY A 174 -1.14 -6.02 -10.65
C GLY A 174 -2.42 -5.57 -9.99
N LEU A 175 -2.35 -4.34 -9.49
CA LEU A 175 -3.43 -3.65 -8.79
C LEU A 175 -3.60 -2.29 -9.46
N PHE A 176 -4.81 -1.98 -9.90
CA PHE A 176 -5.07 -0.70 -10.59
C PHE A 176 -6.52 -0.27 -10.50
N PHE A 177 -6.73 1.02 -10.72
CA PHE A 177 -8.04 1.59 -11.00
C PHE A 177 -8.27 1.55 -12.49
N GLU A 178 -9.51 1.30 -12.90
CA GLU A 178 -9.90 1.36 -14.31
C GLU A 178 -11.23 2.07 -14.51
N THR A 179 -11.41 2.68 -15.68
CA THR A 179 -12.73 3.01 -16.23
C THR A 179 -12.98 2.15 -17.45
N ASN A 180 -14.21 1.76 -17.70
CA ASN A 180 -14.57 1.10 -18.96
C ASN A 180 -15.20 2.10 -19.96
N THR A 181 -15.53 1.58 -21.14
CA THR A 181 -16.16 2.37 -22.20
C THR A 181 -17.63 2.70 -21.97
N GLU A 182 -18.21 2.22 -20.87
CA GLU A 182 -19.58 2.50 -20.41
C GLU A 182 -19.60 3.42 -19.20
N ASP A 183 -18.50 4.13 -18.94
CA ASP A 183 -18.36 5.09 -17.83
C ASP A 183 -18.40 4.47 -16.43
N VAL A 184 -18.16 3.17 -16.32
CA VAL A 184 -18.07 2.46 -15.05
C VAL A 184 -16.63 2.47 -14.57
N THR A 185 -16.41 3.07 -13.41
CA THR A 185 -15.13 3.02 -12.70
C THR A 185 -15.09 1.81 -11.77
N GLY A 186 -13.93 1.20 -11.62
CA GLY A 186 -13.70 0.11 -10.69
C GLY A 186 -12.24 -0.01 -10.26
N VAL A 187 -11.99 -1.04 -9.47
CA VAL A 187 -10.66 -1.49 -9.09
C VAL A 187 -10.45 -2.91 -9.59
N VAL A 188 -9.21 -3.24 -9.91
CA VAL A 188 -8.86 -4.55 -10.48
C VAL A 188 -7.67 -5.14 -9.74
N LEU A 189 -7.79 -6.43 -9.45
CA LEU A 189 -6.68 -7.31 -9.13
C LEU A 189 -6.45 -8.22 -10.34
N ARG A 190 -5.31 -8.06 -11.00
CA ARG A 190 -4.86 -8.88 -12.13
C ARG A 190 -3.90 -9.96 -11.64
N SER A 191 -4.13 -11.19 -12.07
CA SER A 191 -3.35 -12.35 -11.63
C SER A 191 -2.95 -13.26 -12.80
N GLY A 192 -1.65 -13.53 -12.93
CA GLY A 192 -1.08 -14.45 -13.91
C GLY A 192 -0.79 -15.83 -13.33
N VAL A 193 -1.28 -16.12 -12.13
CA VAL A 193 -0.90 -17.31 -11.33
C VAL A 193 -1.35 -18.61 -11.99
N SER A 194 -2.45 -18.58 -12.75
CA SER A 194 -2.96 -19.74 -13.49
C SER A 194 -2.16 -20.10 -14.74
N GLY A 195 -1.15 -19.31 -15.11
CA GLY A 195 -0.50 -19.37 -16.43
C GLY A 195 -1.26 -18.59 -17.52
N SER A 196 -2.37 -17.94 -17.16
CA SER A 196 -3.10 -16.98 -17.99
C SER A 196 -3.55 -15.80 -17.14
N THR A 197 -3.69 -14.62 -17.75
CA THR A 197 -4.12 -13.40 -17.07
C THR A 197 -5.60 -13.46 -16.71
N VAL A 198 -5.90 -13.31 -15.42
CA VAL A 198 -7.27 -13.22 -14.89
C VAL A 198 -7.43 -11.91 -14.14
N ASP A 199 -8.44 -11.13 -14.51
CA ASP A 199 -8.77 -9.85 -13.88
C ASP A 199 -9.99 -10.00 -12.97
N THR A 200 -9.80 -9.82 -11.67
CA THR A 200 -10.88 -9.71 -10.69
C THR A 200 -11.30 -8.25 -10.57
N ARG A 201 -12.36 -7.89 -11.33
CA ARG A 201 -12.88 -6.52 -11.40
C ARG A 201 -13.97 -6.27 -10.36
N VAL A 202 -13.85 -5.16 -9.63
CA VAL A 202 -14.89 -4.69 -8.70
C VAL A 202 -15.28 -3.27 -9.07
N VAL A 203 -16.48 -3.13 -9.63
CA VAL A 203 -17.10 -1.86 -9.97
C VAL A 203 -17.36 -1.02 -8.72
N GLN A 204 -17.37 0.30 -8.86
CA GLN A 204 -17.54 1.27 -7.76
C GLN A 204 -18.73 0.94 -6.84
N ALA A 205 -19.88 0.58 -7.42
CA ALA A 205 -21.09 0.22 -6.67
C ALA A 205 -20.91 -0.99 -5.73
N ASN A 206 -19.89 -1.82 -5.96
CA ASN A 206 -19.59 -3.03 -5.18
C ASN A 206 -18.36 -2.86 -4.27
N TRP A 207 -17.87 -1.64 -4.09
CA TRP A 207 -16.79 -1.35 -3.15
C TRP A 207 -17.21 -1.66 -1.71
N ASN A 208 -16.30 -2.28 -0.95
CA ASN A 208 -16.63 -2.93 0.32
C ASN A 208 -16.21 -2.13 1.57
N LEU A 209 -15.63 -0.94 1.39
CA LEU A 209 -15.29 -0.02 2.48
C LEU A 209 -16.04 1.30 2.31
N ASP A 210 -15.91 1.93 1.14
CA ASP A 210 -16.61 3.16 0.80
C ASP A 210 -16.87 3.21 -0.71
N VAL A 211 -18.13 3.39 -1.09
CA VAL A 211 -18.57 3.47 -2.49
C VAL A 211 -18.20 4.82 -3.12
N MET A 212 -17.99 5.86 -2.32
CA MET A 212 -17.62 7.21 -2.77
C MET A 212 -18.63 7.84 -3.76
N ASP A 213 -19.92 7.56 -3.58
CA ASP A 213 -21.04 8.17 -4.30
C ASP A 213 -21.85 9.14 -3.43
N GLY A 214 -21.37 9.42 -2.20
CA GLY A 214 -22.06 10.22 -1.19
C GLY A 214 -22.91 9.41 -0.21
N SER A 215 -23.14 8.11 -0.46
CA SER A 215 -23.87 7.22 0.46
C SER A 215 -22.98 6.45 1.45
N GLY A 216 -21.67 6.36 1.13
CA GLY A 216 -20.67 5.65 1.94
C GLY A 216 -20.26 6.37 3.22
N VAL A 217 -19.40 5.73 4.00
CA VAL A 217 -19.00 6.18 5.35
C VAL A 217 -18.34 7.56 5.36
N SER A 218 -17.59 7.91 4.31
CA SER A 218 -16.97 9.24 4.18
C SER A 218 -17.96 10.34 3.79
N GLY A 219 -19.12 10.00 3.20
CA GLY A 219 -20.03 10.96 2.58
C GLY A 219 -19.45 11.69 1.35
N ILE A 220 -18.33 11.24 0.80
CA ILE A 220 -17.68 11.85 -0.36
C ILE A 220 -18.28 11.30 -1.65
N THR A 221 -18.51 12.18 -2.64
CA THR A 221 -18.79 11.80 -4.02
C THR A 221 -17.57 12.09 -4.89
N LEU A 222 -17.00 11.08 -5.53
CA LEU A 222 -15.88 11.27 -6.46
C LEU A 222 -16.37 11.71 -7.84
N ASP A 223 -15.72 12.73 -8.38
CA ASP A 223 -15.84 13.15 -9.77
C ASP A 223 -14.60 12.66 -10.54
N TRP A 224 -14.81 11.66 -11.41
CA TRP A 224 -13.75 11.02 -12.20
C TRP A 224 -13.18 11.93 -13.31
N SER A 225 -13.81 13.08 -13.57
CA SER A 225 -13.28 14.15 -14.44
C SER A 225 -12.26 15.04 -13.77
N LYS A 226 -12.07 14.91 -12.44
CA LYS A 226 -11.11 15.68 -11.66
C LYS A 226 -9.86 14.87 -11.38
N THR A 227 -8.78 15.60 -11.13
CA THR A 227 -7.51 15.00 -10.72
C THR A 227 -7.65 14.40 -9.34
N GLN A 228 -7.23 13.15 -9.20
CA GLN A 228 -7.22 12.41 -7.94
C GLN A 228 -5.81 11.91 -7.64
N ILE A 229 -5.52 11.69 -6.36
CA ILE A 229 -4.38 10.90 -5.92
C ILE A 229 -4.92 9.52 -5.58
N PHE A 230 -4.57 8.55 -6.40
CA PHE A 230 -4.88 7.14 -6.23
C PHE A 230 -3.88 6.50 -5.30
N VAL A 231 -4.38 5.67 -4.39
CA VAL A 231 -3.60 5.01 -3.36
C VAL A 231 -3.77 3.50 -3.52
N ILE A 232 -2.65 2.78 -3.55
CA ILE A 232 -2.60 1.33 -3.48
C ILE A 232 -1.68 0.99 -2.31
N ASP A 233 -2.18 0.27 -1.33
CA ASP A 233 -1.41 -0.19 -0.18
C ASP A 233 -1.63 -1.69 -0.02
N PHE A 234 -0.58 -2.46 -0.27
CA PHE A 234 -0.68 -3.92 -0.26
C PHE A 234 0.43 -4.60 0.51
N GLU A 235 0.08 -5.72 1.11
CA GLU A 235 1.02 -6.76 1.51
C GLU A 235 0.90 -7.90 0.51
N TRP A 236 2.04 -8.48 0.13
CA TRP A 236 2.04 -9.61 -0.79
C TRP A 236 2.20 -10.90 -0.03
N LEU A 237 3.41 -11.27 0.41
CA LEU A 237 3.70 -12.58 1.05
C LEU A 237 2.88 -13.75 0.44
N GLY A 238 2.55 -13.67 -0.85
CA GLY A 238 1.59 -14.54 -1.51
C GLY A 238 0.10 -14.18 -1.34
N VAL A 239 -0.39 -14.02 -0.10
CA VAL A 239 -1.85 -13.95 0.20
C VAL A 239 -2.26 -12.77 1.10
N GLY A 240 -1.45 -11.73 1.16
CA GLY A 240 -1.76 -10.52 1.92
C GLY A 240 -2.97 -9.74 1.39
N THR A 241 -3.45 -8.79 2.19
CA THR A 241 -4.48 -7.82 1.84
C THR A 241 -3.94 -6.76 0.87
N ALA A 242 -4.72 -6.43 -0.16
CA ALA A 242 -4.48 -5.29 -1.03
C ALA A 242 -5.61 -4.27 -0.90
N ARG A 243 -5.27 -3.03 -0.51
CA ARG A 243 -6.22 -1.93 -0.31
C ARG A 243 -6.09 -0.91 -1.43
N MET A 244 -7.23 -0.53 -1.96
CA MET A 244 -7.39 0.50 -2.98
C MET A 244 -8.03 1.72 -2.34
N GLY A 245 -7.52 2.91 -2.60
CA GLY A 245 -8.03 4.13 -2.01
C GLY A 245 -7.76 5.37 -2.84
N VAL A 246 -8.26 6.49 -2.33
CA VAL A 246 -8.00 7.83 -2.87
C VAL A 246 -7.63 8.76 -1.72
N PHE A 247 -6.78 9.74 -1.98
CA PHE A 247 -6.49 10.79 -1.01
C PHE A 247 -7.45 11.96 -1.24
N ALA A 248 -8.30 12.26 -0.26
CA ALA A 248 -9.24 13.37 -0.29
C ALA A 248 -9.27 14.06 1.08
N HIS A 249 -9.50 15.37 1.09
CA HIS A 249 -9.61 16.17 2.32
C HIS A 249 -8.44 16.04 3.34
N GLY A 250 -7.24 15.65 2.88
CA GLY A 250 -6.07 15.53 3.75
C GLY A 250 -5.86 14.14 4.35
N GLU A 251 -6.69 13.15 3.99
CA GLU A 251 -6.59 11.78 4.48
C GLU A 251 -6.78 10.74 3.36
N ILE A 252 -6.35 9.51 3.63
CA ILE A 252 -6.56 8.37 2.72
C ILE A 252 -7.93 7.76 3.03
N HIS A 253 -8.80 7.73 2.03
CA HIS A 253 -10.04 6.96 2.06
C HIS A 253 -9.83 5.66 1.29
N TYR A 254 -9.75 4.54 2.01
CA TYR A 254 -9.76 3.22 1.38
C TYR A 254 -11.18 2.90 0.93
N VAL A 255 -11.33 2.57 -0.35
CA VAL A 255 -12.62 2.35 -1.00
C VAL A 255 -12.95 0.87 -1.12
N HIS A 256 -11.94 0.05 -1.40
CA HIS A 256 -12.07 -1.39 -1.54
C HIS A 256 -10.83 -2.11 -1.01
N GLN A 257 -11.02 -3.32 -0.52
CA GLN A 257 -9.92 -4.22 -0.17
C GLN A 257 -10.15 -5.63 -0.72
N PHE A 258 -9.10 -6.17 -1.33
CA PHE A 258 -9.01 -7.58 -1.69
C PHE A 258 -8.40 -8.33 -0.49
N ARG A 259 -9.17 -9.27 0.07
CA ARG A 259 -8.74 -10.14 1.16
C ARG A 259 -8.40 -11.51 0.59
N ASN A 260 -7.13 -11.86 0.59
CA ASN A 260 -6.64 -13.09 -0.06
C ASN A 260 -6.35 -14.20 0.97
N ALA A 261 -5.94 -13.83 2.19
CA ALA A 261 -5.64 -14.76 3.27
C ALA A 261 -6.89 -15.55 3.69
N ASN A 262 -6.75 -16.88 3.80
CA ASN A 262 -7.86 -17.81 4.10
C ASN A 262 -9.03 -17.70 3.10
N VAL A 263 -8.76 -17.23 1.88
CA VAL A 263 -9.73 -17.12 0.78
C VAL A 263 -9.20 -17.80 -0.48
N LEU A 264 -7.94 -17.54 -0.83
CA LEU A 264 -7.26 -18.20 -1.95
C LEU A 264 -6.43 -19.38 -1.47
N ASP A 265 -6.34 -20.43 -2.29
CA ASP A 265 -5.46 -21.58 -2.12
C ASP A 265 -4.06 -21.39 -2.76
N VAL A 266 -3.91 -20.29 -3.50
CA VAL A 266 -2.68 -19.85 -4.18
C VAL A 266 -2.41 -18.37 -3.93
N VAL A 267 -1.22 -17.91 -4.32
CA VAL A 267 -0.87 -16.49 -4.25
C VAL A 267 -1.79 -15.65 -5.15
N TYR A 268 -2.09 -14.40 -4.77
CA TYR A 268 -3.01 -13.56 -5.57
C TYR A 268 -2.35 -12.92 -6.79
N MET A 269 -1.02 -12.81 -6.83
CA MET A 269 -0.22 -12.39 -7.99
C MET A 269 1.07 -13.19 -8.03
N SER A 270 1.56 -13.57 -9.21
CA SER A 270 2.78 -14.38 -9.33
C SER A 270 4.05 -13.57 -9.04
N THR A 271 3.99 -12.25 -9.17
CA THR A 271 5.06 -11.34 -8.73
C THR A 271 4.50 -10.02 -8.21
N PRO A 272 5.01 -9.49 -7.08
CA PRO A 272 4.72 -8.15 -6.61
C PRO A 272 5.70 -7.09 -7.17
N ASN A 273 6.69 -7.50 -7.95
CA ASN A 273 7.72 -6.61 -8.47
C ASN A 273 7.29 -6.04 -9.81
N LEU A 274 6.45 -5.00 -9.78
CA LEU A 274 5.75 -4.44 -10.92
C LEU A 274 6.21 -3.01 -11.20
N PRO A 275 5.98 -2.48 -12.42
CA PRO A 275 6.17 -1.07 -12.71
C PRO A 275 4.95 -0.25 -12.25
N CYS A 276 5.16 1.05 -12.05
CA CYS A 276 4.04 2.00 -12.05
C CYS A 276 3.60 2.21 -13.50
N ARG A 277 2.30 2.16 -13.78
CA ARG A 277 1.78 2.16 -15.16
C ARG A 277 0.52 3.02 -15.29
N TYR A 278 0.47 3.76 -16.39
CA TYR A 278 -0.71 4.40 -16.96
C TYR A 278 -0.97 3.74 -18.32
N GLN A 279 -2.18 3.30 -18.56
CA GLN A 279 -2.54 2.66 -19.83
C GLN A 279 -3.86 3.21 -20.34
N LEU A 280 -3.93 3.45 -21.64
CA LEU A 280 -5.12 3.91 -22.33
C LEU A 280 -5.38 2.97 -23.51
N THR A 281 -6.60 2.44 -23.61
CA THR A 281 -7.01 1.58 -24.72
C THR A 281 -8.18 2.22 -25.47
N ALA A 282 -8.04 2.31 -26.80
CA ALA A 282 -9.03 2.87 -27.69
C ALA A 282 -10.01 1.79 -28.19
N GLY A 283 -11.31 2.08 -28.16
CA GLY A 283 -12.37 1.18 -28.61
C GLY A 283 -13.01 0.34 -27.50
N ALA A 284 -14.22 -0.17 -27.78
CA ALA A 284 -15.01 -0.98 -26.86
C ALA A 284 -14.25 -2.25 -26.46
N PHE A 285 -14.19 -2.51 -25.16
CA PHE A 285 -13.74 -3.79 -24.64
C PHE A 285 -14.82 -4.83 -24.97
N GLU A 286 -14.49 -5.88 -25.71
CA GLU A 286 -15.36 -7.07 -25.72
C GLU A 286 -15.22 -7.76 -24.36
N ALA A 287 -16.38 -8.00 -23.74
CA ALA A 287 -16.53 -8.59 -22.41
C ALA A 287 -15.98 -10.02 -22.32
#